data_AF-A0A378N2X6-F1
#
_entry.id   AF-A0A378N2X6-F1
#
_cell.length_a   1.000
_cell.length_b   1.000
_cell.length_c   1.000
_cell.angle_alpha   90.00
_cell.angle_beta   90.00
_cell.angle_gamma   90.00
#
_symmetry.space_group_name_H-M   'P 1'
#
loop_
_entity.id
_entity.type
_entity.pdbx_description
1 polymer ?
#
loop_
_entity_poly.entity_id
_entity_poly.type
_entity_poly.pdbx_seq_one_letter_code
_entity_poly.pdbx_strand_id
1 'polypeptide(L)' 'MTAMLEDKPLDQAIRFAHAAAAISVTRKGAQPSIPTRQETLDFLSQQAVSF' A
#
# COMPACT_ATOMS: atom_id res chain seq x y z
N MET A 1 3.52 10.17 7.50
CA MET A 1 4.47 10.46 6.41
C MET A 1 4.06 9.64 5.19
N THR A 2 3.72 10.29 4.08
CA THR A 2 3.31 9.65 2.82
C THR A 2 4.53 9.41 1.92
N ALA A 3 4.43 8.47 0.98
CA ALA A 3 5.49 8.07 0.03
C ALA A 3 6.01 9.19 -0.90
N MET A 4 5.45 10.40 -0.82
CA MET A 4 5.88 11.61 -1.53
C MET A 4 7.23 12.16 -1.05
N LEU A 5 7.78 11.65 0.07
CA LEU A 5 9.03 12.15 0.68
C LEU A 5 10.28 11.33 0.34
N GLU A 6 10.19 10.29 -0.51
CA GLU A 6 11.30 9.35 -0.75
C GLU A 6 11.91 9.42 -2.17
N ASP A 7 11.63 10.45 -2.98
CA ASP A 7 12.12 10.58 -4.37
C ASP A 7 11.85 9.33 -5.24
N LYS A 8 10.86 8.53 -4.83
CA LYS A 8 10.45 7.34 -5.53
C LYS A 8 9.75 7.76 -6.81
N PRO A 9 10.02 7.08 -7.93
CA PRO A 9 9.34 7.38 -9.17
C PRO A 9 7.83 7.26 -8.93
N LEU A 10 7.07 8.19 -9.53
CA LEU A 10 5.65 8.41 -9.25
C LEU A 10 4.82 7.11 -9.37
N ASP A 11 5.23 6.22 -10.26
CA ASP A 11 4.65 4.89 -10.44
C ASP A 11 4.72 4.03 -9.17
N GLN A 12 5.82 4.05 -8.44
CA GLN A 12 5.98 3.31 -7.18
C GLN A 12 5.11 3.92 -6.07
N ALA A 13 4.99 5.25 -6.02
CA ALA A 13 4.10 5.92 -5.08
C ALA A 13 2.63 5.58 -5.35
N ILE A 14 2.23 5.55 -6.64
CA ILE A 14 0.89 5.15 -7.08
C ILE A 14 0.61 3.68 -6.73
N ARG A 15 1.56 2.77 -6.97
CA ARG A 15 1.41 1.34 -6.62
C ARG A 15 1.25 1.15 -5.11
N PHE A 16 2.05 1.85 -4.30
CA PHE A 16 1.94 1.82 -2.85
C PHE A 16 0.58 2.34 -2.36
N ALA A 17 0.10 3.45 -2.91
CA ALA A 17 -1.21 4.01 -2.56
C ALA A 17 -2.37 3.06 -2.88
N HIS A 18 -2.32 2.40 -4.05
CA HIS A 18 -3.34 1.41 -4.42
C HIS A 18 -3.31 0.18 -3.52
N ALA A 19 -2.13 -0.34 -3.17
CA ALA A 19 -2.02 -1.45 -2.22
C ALA A 19 -2.60 -1.07 -0.85
N ALA A 20 -2.28 0.12 -0.34
CA ALA A 20 -2.83 0.60 0.93
C ALA A 20 -4.36 0.73 0.88
N ALA A 21 -4.91 1.22 -0.23
CA ALA A 21 -6.35 1.33 -0.44
C ALA A 21 -7.04 -0.04 -0.55
N ALA A 22 -6.42 -1.00 -1.23
CA ALA A 22 -6.94 -2.36 -1.35
C ALA A 22 -7.03 -3.05 0.01
N ILE A 23 -6.04 -2.85 0.89
CA ILE A 23 -6.08 -3.40 2.25
C ILE A 23 -7.14 -2.68 3.08
N SER A 24 -7.27 -1.36 2.97
CA SER A 24 -8.18 -0.59 3.82
C SER A 24 -9.66 -0.92 3.58
N VAL A 25 -10.07 -1.20 2.35
CA VAL A 25 -11.46 -1.58 2.04
C VAL A 25 -11.85 -2.98 2.52
N THR A 26 -10.90 -3.81 2.96
CA THR A 26 -11.17 -5.16 3.47
C THR A 26 -11.50 -5.20 4.97
N ARG A 27 -11.29 -4.10 5.69
CA ARG A 27 -11.44 -4.02 7.15
C ARG A 27 -12.62 -3.14 7.55
N LYS A 28 -13.41 -3.56 8.54
CA LYS A 28 -14.52 -2.75 9.07
C LYS A 28 -13.99 -1.56 9.88
N GLY A 29 -14.47 -0.36 9.56
CA GLY A 29 -14.16 0.90 10.27
C GLY A 29 -13.02 1.72 9.62
N ALA A 30 -13.12 3.05 9.65
CA ALA A 30 -12.23 3.97 8.92
C ALA A 30 -10.81 4.13 9.52
N GLN A 31 -10.65 3.97 10.83
CA GLN A 31 -9.37 4.12 11.53
C GLN A 31 -8.59 2.80 11.70
N PRO A 32 -9.24 1.65 11.99
CA PRO A 32 -8.56 0.33 12.02
C PRO A 32 -8.17 -0.20 10.64
N SER A 33 -8.68 0.41 9.58
CA SER A 33 -8.44 0.01 8.19
C SER A 33 -7.18 0.58 7.59
N ILE A 34 -6.51 1.55 8.24
CA ILE A 34 -5.26 2.10 7.69
C ILE A 34 -4.14 1.06 7.87
N PRO A 35 -3.58 0.50 6.79
CA PRO A 35 -2.51 -0.48 6.90
C PRO A 35 -1.19 0.20 7.28
N THR A 36 -0.32 -0.57 7.93
CA THR A 36 1.07 -0.17 8.14
C THR A 36 1.85 -0.18 6.82
N ARG A 37 2.97 0.54 6.78
CA ARG A 37 3.88 0.52 5.62
C ARG A 37 4.38 -0.90 5.33
N GLN A 38 4.68 -1.69 6.36
CA GLN A 38 5.17 -3.06 6.20
C GLN A 38 4.09 -3.96 5.59
N GLU A 39 2.87 -3.93 6.11
CA GLU A 39 1.74 -4.70 5.53
C GLU A 39 1.50 -4.35 4.07
N THR A 40 1.62 -3.06 3.71
CA THR A 40 1.47 -2.61 2.33
C THR A 40 2.59 -3.15 1.42
N LEU A 41 3.83 -3.20 1.92
CA LEU A 41 4.96 -3.77 1.19
C LEU A 41 4.86 -5.30 1.06
N ASP A 42 4.40 -5.99 2.10
CA ASP A 42 4.17 -7.43 2.10
C ASP A 42 3.05 -7.82 1.12
N PHE A 43 2.00 -7.01 1.03
CA PHE A 43 0.93 -7.19 0.04
C PHE A 43 1.45 -7.02 -1.39
N LEU A 44 2.29 -6.01 -1.63
CA LEU A 44 2.91 -5.79 -2.94
C LEU A 44 3.87 -6.92 -3.33
N SER A 45 4.63 -7.48 -2.38
CA SER A 45 5.54 -8.59 -2.65
C SER A 45 4.80 -9.88 -2.99
N GLN A 46 3.62 -10.11 -2.41
CA GLN A 46 2.75 -11.25 -2.74
C GLN A 46 2.10 -11.11 -4.12
N GLN A 47 1.76 -9.89 -4.56
CA GLN A 47 1.21 -9.66 -5.91
C GLN A 47 2.26 -9.73 -7.02
N ALA A 48 3.53 -9.44 -6.71
CA ALA A 48 4.63 -9.49 -7.68
C ALA A 48 5.01 -10.91 -8.13
N VAL A 49 4.41 -11.96 -7.55
CA VAL A 49 4.70 -13.39 -7.86
C VAL A 49 3.66 -14.00 -8.81
N SER A 50 2.87 -13.20 -9.53
CA SER A 50 1.91 -13.71 -10.52
C SER A 50 2.25 -13.21 -11.93
N PHE A 51 2.69 -14.17 -12.77
CA PHE A 51 2.99 -14.14 -14.20
C PHE A 51 4.38 -13.67 -14.64
#